data_AF-A0A1S8DF37-F1
#
_entry.id   AF-A0A1S8DF37-F1
#
_cell.length_a   1.000
_cell.length_b   1.000
_cell.length_c   1.000
_cell.angle_alpha   90.00
_cell.angle_beta   90.00
_cell.angle_gamma   90.00
#
_symmetry.space_group_name_H-M   'P 1'
#
loop_
_entity.id
_entity.type
_entity.pdbx_description
1 polymer ?
#
loop_
_entity_poly.entity_id
_entity_poly.type
_entity_poly.pdbx_seq_one_letter_code
_entity_poly.pdbx_strand_id
1 'polypeptide(L)' 'MADESAQAEELADARSSACQLRDCLRLLERPRRHPILLAFYRGLTHDQIAARLSAPLGTIKGRIRAGLRALQECLRP' A
#
# COMPACT_ATOMS: atom_id res chain seq x y z
N MET A 1 34.31 -9.69 7.29
CA MET A 1 34.06 -8.28 7.63
C MET A 1 33.43 -7.45 6.50
N ALA A 2 33.53 -7.82 5.22
CA ALA A 2 32.81 -7.09 4.15
C ALA A 2 31.34 -7.53 3.97
N ASP A 3 31.02 -8.77 4.34
CA ASP A 3 29.69 -9.37 4.13
C ASP A 3 28.62 -8.84 5.10
N GLU A 4 28.99 -8.55 6.35
CA GLU A 4 28.05 -8.09 7.39
C GLU A 4 27.63 -6.62 7.23
N SER A 5 28.52 -5.77 6.70
CA SER A 5 28.23 -4.36 6.43
C SER A 5 27.26 -4.20 5.25
N ALA A 6 27.46 -4.98 4.17
CA ALA A 6 26.57 -4.97 3.01
C ALA A 6 25.17 -5.49 3.36
N GLN A 7 25.09 -6.55 4.18
CA GLN A 7 23.82 -7.04 4.71
C GLN A 7 23.14 -5.99 5.62
N ALA A 8 23.91 -5.27 6.44
CA ALA A 8 23.37 -4.22 7.31
C ALA A 8 22.81 -3.03 6.52
N GLU A 9 23.47 -2.63 5.42
CA GLU A 9 23.00 -1.58 4.51
C GLU A 9 21.73 -2.01 3.77
N GLU A 10 21.67 -3.23 3.23
CA GLU A 10 20.48 -3.74 2.54
C GLU A 10 19.28 -3.90 3.49
N LEU A 11 19.51 -4.33 4.73
CA LEU A 11 18.48 -4.37 5.78
C LEU A 11 18.04 -2.97 6.24
N ALA A 12 18.91 -1.97 6.15
CA ALA A 12 18.58 -0.57 6.45
C ALA A 12 17.74 0.05 5.33
N ASP A 13 18.11 -0.18 4.06
CA ASP A 13 17.38 0.28 2.88
C ASP A 13 15.99 -0.35 2.82
N ALA A 14 15.88 -1.67 3.00
CA ALA A 14 14.60 -2.36 3.04
C ALA A 14 13.69 -1.81 4.17
N ARG A 15 14.25 -1.50 5.34
CA ARG A 15 13.51 -0.85 6.44
C ARG A 15 13.09 0.57 6.08
N SER A 16 13.95 1.34 5.43
CA SER A 16 13.67 2.71 5.01
C SER A 16 12.53 2.75 3.99
N SER A 17 12.58 1.89 2.96
CA SER A 17 11.53 1.75 1.96
C SER A 17 10.19 1.30 2.58
N ALA A 18 10.22 0.36 3.53
CA ALA A 18 9.01 -0.08 4.23
C ALA A 18 8.40 1.05 5.09
N CYS A 19 9.23 1.87 5.74
CA CYS A 19 8.78 3.04 6.48
C CYS A 19 8.12 4.08 5.57
N GLN A 20 8.75 4.42 4.44
CA GLN A 20 8.16 5.34 3.45
C GLN A 20 6.82 4.85 2.94
N LEU A 21 6.70 3.57 2.56
CA LEU A 21 5.43 3.01 2.11
C LEU A 21 4.35 3.12 3.20
N ARG A 22 4.70 2.84 4.46
CA ARG A 22 3.78 2.93 5.59
C ARG A 22 3.32 4.36 5.83
N ASP A 23 4.21 5.33 5.68
CA ASP A 23 3.90 6.75 5.88
C ASP A 23 3.05 7.29 4.72
N CYS A 24 3.35 6.90 3.48
CA CYS A 24 2.50 7.16 2.31
C CYS A 24 1.09 6.55 2.47
N LEU A 25 1.00 5.32 2.99
CA LEU A 25 -0.29 4.69 3.31
C LEU A 25 -1.03 5.41 4.45
N ARG A 26 -0.33 6.07 5.38
CA ARG A 26 -0.94 6.87 6.46
C ARG A 26 -1.47 8.22 5.96
N LEU A 27 -0.79 8.83 4.98
CA LEU A 27 -1.25 10.04 4.30
C LEU A 27 -2.53 9.79 3.48
N LEU A 28 -2.76 8.54 3.09
CA LEU A 28 -3.95 8.15 2.34
C LEU A 28 -5.21 8.13 3.25
N GLU A 29 -6.24 8.86 2.84
CA GLU A 29 -7.53 8.89 3.54
C GLU A 29 -8.06 7.47 3.84
N ARG A 30 -8.56 7.25 5.06
CA ARG A 30 -9.10 5.96 5.54
C ARG A 30 -9.98 5.20 4.52
N PRO A 31 -10.97 5.82 3.84
CA PRO A 31 -11.81 5.13 2.85
C PRO A 31 -11.05 4.66 1.60
N ARG A 32 -9.91 5.28 1.26
CA ARG A 32 -9.05 4.89 0.13
C ARG A 32 -8.04 3.81 0.52
N ARG A 33 -7.58 3.82 1.78
CA ARG A 33 -6.60 2.86 2.32
C ARG A 33 -7.20 1.47 2.55
N HIS A 34 -8.41 1.39 3.11
CA HIS A 34 -9.03 0.12 3.49
C HIS A 34 -9.17 -0.90 2.34
N PRO A 35 -9.69 -0.51 1.15
CA PRO A 35 -9.78 -1.40 0.00
C PRO A 35 -8.43 -1.97 -0.45
N ILE A 36 -7.38 -1.13 -0.42
CA ILE A 36 -6.03 -1.51 -0.86
C ILE A 36 -5.44 -2.52 0.10
N LEU A 37 -5.57 -2.30 1.42
CA LEU A 37 -5.13 -3.25 2.43
C LEU A 37 -5.87 -4.59 2.31
N LEU A 38 -7.18 -4.56 2.02
CA LEU A 38 -7.96 -5.77 1.81
C LEU A 38 -7.51 -6.53 0.54
N ALA A 39 -7.19 -5.83 -0.55
CA ALA A 39 -6.64 -6.46 -1.74
C ALA A 39 -5.24 -7.06 -1.47
N PHE A 40 -4.34 -6.30 -0.84
CA PHE A 40 -2.95 -6.70 -0.63
C PHE A 40 -2.76 -7.75 0.48
N TYR A 41 -3.35 -7.52 1.67
CA TYR A 41 -3.15 -8.41 2.83
C TYR A 41 -4.09 -9.61 2.85
N ARG A 42 -5.27 -9.51 2.23
CA ARG A 42 -6.27 -10.60 2.25
C ARG A 42 -6.45 -11.27 0.89
N GLY A 43 -5.83 -10.77 -0.18
CA GLY A 43 -6.01 -11.32 -1.53
C GLY A 43 -7.44 -11.23 -2.04
N LEU A 44 -8.26 -10.34 -1.47
CA LEU A 44 -9.68 -10.23 -1.81
C LEU A 44 -9.85 -9.64 -3.21
N THR A 45 -10.79 -10.16 -3.98
CA THR A 45 -11.14 -9.59 -5.27
C THR A 45 -11.91 -8.28 -5.11
N HIS A 46 -11.95 -7.47 -6.17
CA HIS A 46 -12.71 -6.22 -6.18
C HIS A 46 -14.18 -6.40 -5.74
N ASP A 47 -14.81 -7.51 -6.13
CA ASP A 47 -16.21 -7.82 -5.80
C ASP A 47 -16.37 -8.15 -4.31
N GLN A 48 -15.44 -8.93 -3.75
CA GLN A 48 -15.45 -9.27 -2.32
C GLN A 48 -15.18 -8.03 -1.44
N ILE A 49 -14.31 -7.12 -1.91
CA ILE A 49 -14.05 -5.85 -1.23
C ILE A 49 -15.29 -4.95 -1.26
N ALA A 50 -15.99 -4.89 -2.40
CA ALA A 50 -17.25 -4.16 -2.56
C ALA A 50 -18.35 -4.69 -1.63
N ALA A 51 -18.50 -6.02 -1.55
CA ALA A 51 -19.42 -6.67 -0.62
C ALA A 51 -19.06 -6.38 0.85
N ARG A 52 -17.77 -6.41 1.19
CA ARG A 52 -17.30 -6.20 2.57
C ARG A 52 -17.39 -4.75 3.04
N LEU A 53 -17.24 -3.80 2.12
CA LEU A 53 -17.33 -2.37 2.40
C LEU A 53 -18.73 -1.79 2.13
N SER A 54 -19.70 -2.63 1.77
CA SER A 54 -21.06 -2.23 1.37
C SER A 54 -21.06 -1.04 0.40
N ALA A 55 -20.16 -1.10 -0.60
CA ALA A 55 -19.93 -0.01 -1.54
C ALA A 55 -20.02 -0.51 -2.99
N PRO A 56 -20.46 0.33 -3.94
CA PRO A 56 -20.51 -0.05 -5.35
C PRO A 56 -19.13 -0.45 -5.87
N LEU A 57 -19.09 -1.48 -6.71
CA LEU A 57 -17.87 -1.94 -7.40
C LEU A 57 -17.12 -0.82 -8.12
N GLY A 58 -17.87 0.10 -8.76
CA GLY A 58 -17.30 1.28 -9.40
C GLY A 58 -16.55 2.20 -8.43
N THR A 59 -17.14 2.43 -7.25
CA THR A 59 -16.54 3.25 -6.18
C THR A 59 -15.28 2.59 -5.62
N ILE A 60 -15.29 1.27 -5.41
CA ILE A 60 -14.12 0.53 -4.94
C ILE A 60 -12.98 0.55 -5.96
N LYS A 61 -13.27 0.28 -7.25
CA LYS A 61 -12.28 0.37 -8.32
C LYS A 61 -11.68 1.78 -8.42
N GLY A 62 -12.48 2.82 -8.22
CA GLY A 62 -12.03 4.21 -8.18
C GLY A 62 -11.13 4.48 -6.97
N ARG A 63 -11.53 4.06 -5.77
CA ARG A 63 -10.74 4.22 -4.53
C ARG A 63 -9.41 3.50 -4.59
N ILE A 64 -9.38 2.26 -5.12
CA ILE A 64 -8.15 1.48 -5.29
C ILE A 64 -7.24 2.17 -6.30
N ARG A 65 -7.75 2.55 -7.48
CA ARG A 65 -6.94 3.26 -8.48
C ARG A 65 -6.37 4.58 -7.97
N ALA A 66 -7.20 5.40 -7.32
CA ALA A 66 -6.78 6.67 -6.75
C ALA A 66 -5.72 6.48 -5.65
N GLY A 67 -5.89 5.48 -4.79
CA GLY A 67 -4.93 5.21 -3.73
C GLY A 67 -3.62 4.60 -4.23
N LEU A 68 -3.65 3.72 -5.24
CA LEU A 68 -2.43 3.23 -5.90
C LEU A 68 -1.67 4.36 -6.61
N ARG A 69 -2.37 5.29 -7.26
CA ARG A 69 -1.78 6.50 -7.85
C ARG A 69 -1.09 7.37 -6.80
N ALA A 70 -1.78 7.67 -5.71
CA ALA A 70 -1.20 8.45 -4.62
C ALA A 70 0.01 7.74 -3.96
N LEU A 71 -0.03 6.40 -3.85
CA LEU A 71 1.13 5.62 -3.39
C LEU A 71 2.30 5.72 -4.37
N GLN A 72 2.05 5.58 -5.67
CA GLN A 72 3.10 5.75 -6.68
C GLN A 72 3.69 7.16 -6.65
N GLU A 73 2.86 8.20 -6.51
CA GLU A 73 3.31 9.59 -6.40
C GLU A 73 4.13 9.83 -5.13
N CYS A 74 3.76 9.19 -4.02
CA CYS A 74 4.46 9.34 -2.74
C CYS A 74 5.77 8.52 -2.65
N LEU A 75 5.84 7.37 -3.33
CA LEU A 75 7.07 6.56 -3.43
C LEU A 75 8.03 7.04 -4.53
N ARG A 76 7.59 7.95 -5.39
CA ARG A 76 8.46 8.53 -6.42
C ARG A 76 9.37 9.56 -5.76
N PRO A 77 10.70 9.38 -5.79
CA PRO A 77 11.65 10.36 -5.27
C PRO A 77 11.62 11.66 -6.09
#